data_AF-A0A1X6MVH0-F1
#
_entry.id   AF-A0A1X6MVH0-F1
#
_cell.length_a   1.000
_cell.length_b   1.000
_cell.length_c   1.000
_cell.angle_alpha   90.00
_cell.angle_beta   90.00
_cell.angle_gamma   90.00
#
_symmetry.space_group_name_H-M   'P 1'
#
loop_
_entity.id
_entity.type
_entity.pdbx_description
1 polymer ?
#
loop_
_entity_poly.entity_id
_entity_poly.type
_entity_poly.pdbx_seq_one_letter_code
_entity_poly.pdbx_strand_id
1 'polypeptide(L)'
;MGMIIDTDDEAEWIVPQVQSVADFELCRAVKERGRPTGVYELLDESMVVKNTLANWDAVFVRFKNTNGELLPIKVLLPPVLDEEEDEAELAAARKGKRKAPPETQ
;
A
#
# COMPACT_ATOMS: atom_id res chain seq x y z
N MET A 1 -7.87 22.05 17.94
CA MET A 1 -8.39 20.78 18.48
C MET A 1 -9.10 20.08 17.33
N GLY A 2 -8.36 19.35 16.48
CA GLY A 2 -8.97 18.58 15.39
C GLY A 2 -9.54 17.31 15.98
N MET A 3 -10.84 17.07 15.82
CA MET A 3 -11.43 15.77 16.15
C MET A 3 -10.80 14.74 15.21
N ILE A 4 -10.04 13.82 15.78
CA ILE A 4 -9.77 12.53 15.15
C ILE A 4 -11.12 11.84 15.17
N ILE A 5 -11.77 11.77 14.00
CA ILE A 5 -12.93 10.92 13.82
C ILE A 5 -12.37 9.51 13.67
N ASP A 6 -12.11 8.85 14.79
CA ASP A 6 -11.99 7.39 14.84
C ASP A 6 -13.36 6.82 14.45
N THR A 7 -13.57 6.71 13.14
CA THR A 7 -14.74 6.05 12.58
C THR A 7 -14.47 4.55 12.62
N ASP A 8 -14.43 4.02 13.84
CA ASP A 8 -14.38 2.58 14.12
C ASP A 8 -15.80 1.99 13.99
N ASP A 9 -16.46 2.29 12.88
CA ASP A 9 -17.62 1.53 12.39
C ASP A 9 -17.05 0.39 11.53
N GLU A 10 -16.30 -0.51 12.19
CA GLU A 10 -15.78 -1.75 11.62
C GLU A 10 -16.92 -2.76 11.48
N ALA A 11 -17.95 -2.40 10.70
CA ALA A 11 -18.78 -3.42 10.08
C ALA A 11 -17.82 -4.33 9.31
N GLU A 12 -17.72 -5.59 9.74
CA GLU A 12 -16.85 -6.61 9.19
C GLU A 12 -16.87 -6.50 7.66
N TRP A 13 -15.75 -6.06 7.07
CA TRP A 13 -15.73 -5.75 5.65
C TRP A 13 -15.81 -7.06 4.86
N ILE A 14 -17.01 -7.36 4.37
CA ILE A 14 -17.25 -8.54 3.53
C ILE A 14 -16.82 -8.20 2.10
N VAL A 15 -15.91 -9.02 1.56
CA VAL A 15 -15.50 -8.94 0.16
C VAL A 15 -16.71 -9.25 -0.74
N PRO A 16 -17.09 -8.33 -1.65
CA PRO A 16 -18.21 -8.56 -2.57
C PRO A 16 -18.03 -9.83 -3.41
N GLN A 17 -19.14 -10.55 -3.64
CA GLN A 17 -19.15 -11.71 -4.53
C GLN A 17 -19.22 -11.26 -5.98
N VAL A 18 -18.33 -11.80 -6.83
CA VAL A 18 -18.29 -11.51 -8.27
C VAL A 18 -18.91 -12.65 -9.07
N GLN A 19 -19.80 -12.33 -9.98
CA GLN A 19 -20.44 -13.27 -10.92
C GLN A 19 -19.88 -13.12 -12.33
N SER A 20 -19.40 -11.92 -12.68
CA SER A 20 -18.90 -11.60 -14.01
C SER A 20 -17.77 -10.56 -13.98
N VAL A 21 -17.10 -10.39 -15.12
CA VAL A 21 -16.10 -9.33 -15.33
C VAL A 21 -16.72 -7.92 -15.33
N ALA A 22 -18.04 -7.80 -15.41
CA ALA A 22 -18.71 -6.50 -15.31
C ALA A 22 -18.80 -6.00 -13.85
N ASP A 23 -18.65 -6.88 -12.87
CA ASP A 23 -18.90 -6.62 -11.44
C ASP A 23 -17.71 -5.95 -10.74
N PHE A 24 -16.59 -5.82 -11.43
CA PHE A 24 -15.41 -5.15 -10.91
C PHE A 24 -14.63 -4.51 -12.05
N GLU A 25 -13.62 -3.75 -11.66
CA GLU A 25 -12.62 -3.21 -12.57
C GLU A 25 -11.24 -3.25 -11.91
N LEU A 26 -10.20 -3.28 -12.76
CA LEU A 26 -8.82 -3.30 -12.30
C LEU A 26 -8.28 -1.89 -12.23
N CYS A 27 -7.62 -1.57 -11.12
CA CYS A 27 -7.06 -0.26 -10.88
C CYS A 27 -5.58 -0.34 -10.52
N ARG A 28 -4.87 0.77 -10.72
CA ARG A 28 -3.52 1.02 -10.21
C ARG A 28 -3.56 2.13 -9.17
N ALA A 29 -2.74 2.01 -8.12
CA ALA A 29 -2.54 3.09 -7.18
C ALA A 29 -1.76 4.23 -7.84
N VAL A 30 -2.27 5.46 -7.73
CA VAL A 30 -1.53 6.66 -8.09
C VAL A 30 -0.41 6.83 -7.06
N LYS A 31 0.83 6.94 -7.55
CA LYS A 31 2.02 7.12 -6.72
C LYS A 31 2.57 8.53 -6.92
N GLU A 32 2.85 9.24 -5.84
CA GLU A 32 3.60 10.49 -5.87
C GLU A 32 4.98 10.27 -5.24
N ARG A 33 6.05 10.57 -5.99
CA ARG A 33 7.44 10.29 -5.56
C ARG A 33 7.65 8.84 -5.05
N GLY A 34 6.97 7.89 -5.69
CA GLY A 34 7.03 6.46 -5.34
C GLY A 34 6.08 6.02 -4.22
N ARG A 35 5.42 6.96 -3.51
CA ARG A 35 4.52 6.66 -2.40
C ARG A 35 3.06 6.60 -2.85
N PRO A 36 2.28 5.56 -2.49
CA PRO A 36 0.84 5.50 -2.79
C PRO A 36 0.09 6.68 -2.17
N THR A 37 -0.80 7.31 -2.93
CA THR A 37 -1.59 8.46 -2.46
C THR A 37 -2.95 8.07 -1.86
N GLY A 38 -3.31 6.78 -1.95
CA GLY A 38 -4.67 6.30 -1.65
C GLY A 38 -5.68 6.54 -2.77
N VAL A 39 -5.28 7.20 -3.86
CA VAL A 39 -6.08 7.35 -5.08
C VAL A 39 -5.77 6.20 -6.03
N TYR A 40 -6.82 5.70 -6.70
CA TYR A 40 -6.72 4.60 -7.64
C TYR A 40 -7.35 4.97 -8.98
N GLU A 41 -6.65 4.64 -10.06
CA GLU A 41 -7.08 4.90 -11.43
C GLU A 41 -7.40 3.60 -12.17
N LEU A 42 -8.40 3.64 -13.04
CA LEU A 42 -8.81 2.50 -13.88
C LEU A 42 -7.72 2.16 -14.89
N LEU A 43 -7.41 0.87 -15.03
CA LEU A 43 -6.55 0.36 -16.08
C LEU A 43 -7.35 0.17 -17.37
N ASP A 44 -6.78 0.61 -18.49
CA ASP A 44 -7.36 0.40 -19.82
C ASP A 44 -7.28 -1.08 -20.21
N GLU A 45 -8.44 -1.72 -20.38
CA GLU A 45 -8.59 -3.13 -20.73
C GLU A 45 -8.01 -3.48 -22.12
N SER A 46 -7.87 -2.49 -23.01
CA SER A 46 -7.33 -2.68 -24.35
C SER A 46 -5.80 -2.65 -24.41
N MET A 47 -5.13 -2.25 -23.31
CA MET A 47 -3.69 -2.12 -23.27
C MET A 47 -2.97 -3.43 -22.93
N VAL A 48 -1.79 -3.62 -23.55
CA VAL A 48 -0.90 -4.72 -23.21
C VAL A 48 -0.25 -4.45 -21.85
N VAL A 49 -0.31 -5.42 -20.93
CA VAL A 49 0.21 -5.33 -19.54
C VAL A 49 1.58 -4.65 -19.43
N LYS A 50 2.53 -5.04 -20.29
CA LYS A 50 3.91 -4.49 -20.30
C LYS A 50 4.00 -2.99 -20.54
N ASN A 51 2.98 -2.40 -21.17
CA ASN A 51 2.91 -0.97 -21.46
C ASN A 51 2.19 -0.20 -20.35
N THR A 52 1.48 -0.89 -19.45
CA THR A 52 0.61 -0.28 -18.45
C THR A 52 1.15 -0.44 -17.03
N LEU A 53 1.87 -1.51 -16.72
CA LEU A 53 2.35 -1.82 -15.37
C LEU A 53 3.86 -2.06 -15.36
N ALA A 54 4.54 -1.60 -14.31
CA ALA A 54 5.92 -1.98 -14.06
C ALA A 54 5.99 -3.40 -13.47
N ASN A 55 7.17 -4.02 -13.55
CA ASN A 55 7.40 -5.29 -12.86
C ASN A 55 7.11 -5.13 -11.37
N TRP A 56 6.37 -6.07 -10.78
CA TRP A 56 5.96 -6.08 -9.37
C TRP A 56 4.99 -4.97 -8.96
N ASP A 57 4.38 -4.24 -9.89
CA ASP A 57 3.28 -3.35 -9.54
C ASP A 57 2.07 -4.16 -9.03
N ALA A 58 1.50 -3.70 -7.92
CA ALA A 58 0.24 -4.22 -7.41
C ALA A 58 -0.93 -3.72 -8.27
N VAL A 59 -1.86 -4.63 -8.58
CA VAL A 59 -3.14 -4.33 -9.21
C VAL A 59 -4.23 -4.46 -8.16
N PHE A 60 -5.17 -3.53 -8.19
CA PHE A 60 -6.25 -3.41 -7.22
C PHE A 60 -7.58 -3.73 -7.89
N VAL A 61 -8.52 -4.27 -7.12
CA VAL A 61 -9.88 -4.56 -7.60
C VAL A 61 -10.83 -3.55 -7.01
N ARG A 62 -11.56 -2.84 -7.87
CA ARG A 62 -12.68 -1.97 -7.47
C ARG A 62 -13.99 -2.66 -7.84
N PHE A 63 -14.74 -3.08 -6.84
CA PHE A 63 -16.01 -3.77 -7.03
C PHE A 63 -17.13 -2.79 -7.39
N LYS A 64 -18.16 -3.31 -8.04
CA LYS A 64 -19.44 -2.63 -8.24
C LYS A 64 -20.52 -3.26 -7.37
N ASN A 65 -21.48 -2.46 -6.95
CA ASN A 65 -22.69 -2.97 -6.30
C ASN A 65 -23.70 -3.50 -7.34
N THR A 66 -24.85 -3.99 -6.87
CA THR A 66 -25.93 -4.50 -7.74
C THR A 66 -26.52 -3.45 -8.67
N ASN A 67 -26.32 -2.16 -8.39
CA ASN A 67 -26.78 -1.04 -9.21
C ASN A 67 -25.71 -0.61 -10.23
N GLY A 68 -24.54 -1.26 -10.25
CA GLY A 68 -23.41 -0.91 -11.11
C GLY A 68 -22.54 0.23 -10.58
N GLU A 69 -22.76 0.70 -9.35
CA GLU A 69 -21.99 1.79 -8.75
C GLU A 69 -20.69 1.27 -8.14
N LEU A 70 -19.62 2.05 -8.30
CA LEU A 70 -18.29 1.70 -7.80
C LEU A 70 -18.24 1.79 -6.27
N LEU A 71 -17.80 0.71 -5.64
CA LEU A 71 -17.51 0.65 -4.22
C LEU A 71 -16.09 1.18 -3.95
N PRO A 72 -15.83 1.72 -2.74
CA PRO A 72 -14.48 2.13 -2.34
C PRO A 72 -13.51 0.94 -2.37
N ILE A 73 -12.27 1.19 -2.79
CA ILE A 73 -11.18 0.21 -2.65
C ILE A 73 -10.76 0.19 -1.19
N LYS A 74 -10.90 -0.97 -0.56
CA LYS A 74 -10.38 -1.26 0.78
C LYS A 74 -9.26 -2.27 0.64
N VAL A 75 -8.07 -1.93 1.12
CA VAL A 75 -6.90 -2.80 1.07
C VAL A 75 -6.05 -2.62 2.32
N LEU A 76 -5.44 -3.72 2.75
CA LEU A 76 -4.38 -3.71 3.75
C LEU A 76 -3.06 -3.94 3.02
N LEU A 77 -2.29 -2.87 2.85
CA LEU A 77 -0.96 -2.96 2.28
C LEU A 77 0.02 -3.40 3.37
N PRO A 78 0.91 -4.36 3.10
CA PRO A 78 2.02 -4.63 4.00
C PRO A 78 2.80 -3.33 4.24
N PRO A 79 3.29 -3.10 5.47
CA PRO A 79 4.14 -1.95 5.73
C PRO A 79 5.35 -2.03 4.80
N VAL A 80 5.50 -0.98 3.98
CA VAL A 80 6.73 -0.78 3.22
C VAL A 80 7.70 -0.17 4.21
N LEU A 81 8.73 -0.93 4.60
CA LEU A 81 9.82 -0.39 5.40
C LEU A 81 10.48 0.71 4.56
N ASP A 82 10.41 1.96 5.00
CA ASP A 82 11.11 3.08 4.35
C ASP A 82 12.61 2.82 4.53
N GLU A 83 13.34 2.51 3.45
CA GLU A 83 14.79 2.20 3.49
C GLU A 83 15.62 3.32 4.17
N GLU A 84 15.09 4.56 4.19
CA GLU A 84 15.71 5.73 4.83
C GLU A 84 15.57 5.72 6.36
N GLU A 85 14.51 5.11 6.90
CA GLU A 85 14.29 4.96 8.35
C GLU A 85 15.12 3.78 8.90
N ASP A 86 15.22 2.69 8.12
CA ASP A 86 16.06 1.53 8.44
C ASP A 86 17.56 1.87 8.47
N GLU A 87 18.06 2.74 7.58
CA GLU A 87 19.49 3.10 7.57
C GLU A 87 19.90 3.85 8.85
N ALA A 88 19.05 4.73 9.36
CA ALA A 88 19.27 5.46 10.62
C ALA A 88 19.26 4.52 11.83
N GLU A 89 18.34 3.55 11.85
CA GLU A 89 18.21 2.57 12.93
C GLU A 89 19.38 1.56 12.94
N LEU A 90 19.80 1.10 11.75
CA LEU A 90 21.00 0.27 11.55
C LEU A 90 22.30 1.01 11.92
N ALA A 91 22.38 2.32 11.65
CA ALA A 91 23.52 3.15 12.02
C ALA A 91 23.62 3.35 13.55
N ALA A 92 22.49 3.51 14.24
CA ALA A 92 22.44 3.63 15.69
C ALA A 92 22.90 2.34 16.40
N ALA A 93 22.48 1.17 15.90
CA ALA A 93 22.89 -0.14 16.42
C ALA A 93 24.41 -0.39 16.30
N ARG A 94 25.07 0.19 15.29
CA ARG A 94 26.52 0.04 15.07
C ARG A 94 27.38 0.94 15.96
N LYS A 95 26.82 1.98 16.59
CA LYS A 95 27.56 2.93 17.44
C LYS A 95 27.84 2.43 18.87
N GLY A 96 27.31 1.26 19.24
CA GLY A 96 27.44 0.67 20.58
C GLY A 96 28.73 -0.11 20.88
N LYS A 97 29.61 -0.35 19.90
CA LYS A 97 30.87 -1.09 20.13
C LYS A 97 32.07 -0.15 20.33
N ARG A 98 32.18 0.50 21.49
CA ARG A 98 33.40 1.23 21.89
C ARG A 98 34.33 0.33 22.72
N LYS A 99 35.54 0.14 22.18
CA LYS A 99 36.88 -0.11 22.75
C LYS A 99 36.99 -0.82 24.12
N ALA A 100 37.69 -1.96 24.12
CA ALA A 100 38.27 -2.56 25.33
C ALA A 100 39.30 -1.62 26.00
N PRO A 101 39.44 -1.61 27.34
CA PRO A 101 40.45 -0.82 28.04
C PRO A 101 41.87 -1.31 27.73
N PRO A 102 42.89 -0.45 27.74
CA PRO A 102 44.28 -0.86 27.53
C PRO A 102 44.78 -1.72 28.70
N GLU A 103 45.51 -2.80 28.40
CA GLU A 103 46.27 -3.55 29.39
C GLU A 103 47.40 -2.66 29.93
N THR A 104 47.34 -2.36 31.23
CA THR A 104 48.43 -1.72 31.96
C THR A 104 49.46 -2.79 32.34
N GLN A 105 50.70 -2.59 31.91
CA GLN A 105 51.87 -3.38 32.27
C GLN A 105 52.47 -2.92 33.60
#